data_AF-A0A1D8JHE8-F1
#
_entry.id   AF-A0A1D8JHE8-F1
#
_cell.length_a   1.000
_cell.length_b   1.000
_cell.length_c   1.000
_cell.angle_alpha   90.00
_cell.angle_beta   90.00
_cell.angle_gamma   90.00
#
_symmetry.space_group_name_H-M   'P 1'
#
loop_
_entity.id
_entity.type
_entity.pdbx_description
1 polymer ?
#
loop_
_entity_poly.entity_id
_entity_poly.type
_entity_poly.pdbx_seq_one_letter_code
_entity_poly.pdbx_strand_id
1 'polypeptide(L)' 'MPAIALFNYSKAGYGLLELQEGEREGYVIIEKEGYVFIYADERYQGKTVSANLGNSKEMTFNVDQQKGQLIIEKQQ' A
#
# COMPACT_ATOMS: atom_id res chain seq x y z
N MET A 1 -6.35 12.55 0.76
CA MET A 1 -5.38 11.66 0.09
C MET A 1 -5.12 10.51 1.03
N PRO A 2 -5.18 9.26 0.57
CA PRO A 2 -4.86 8.12 1.42
C PRO A 2 -3.37 8.07 1.75
N ALA A 3 -3.03 7.45 2.88
CA ALA A 3 -1.65 7.25 3.32
C ALA A 3 -1.49 5.92 4.04
N ILE A 4 -0.30 5.35 3.98
CA ILE A 4 0.12 4.18 4.76
C ILE A 4 1.29 4.59 5.64
N ALA A 5 1.20 4.29 6.93
CA ALA A 5 2.29 4.43 7.89
C ALA A 5 2.72 3.05 8.39
N LEU A 6 4.00 2.72 8.22
CA LEU A 6 4.61 1.50 8.73
C LEU A 6 5.34 1.80 10.02
N PHE A 7 5.07 1.00 11.05
CA PHE A 7 5.74 1.10 12.34
C PHE A 7 6.47 -0.19 12.66
N ASN A 8 7.67 -0.06 13.20
CA ASN A 8 8.36 -1.12 13.90
C ASN A 8 7.75 -1.19 15.30
N TYR A 9 7.50 -2.41 15.77
CA TYR A 9 7.13 -2.67 17.14
C TYR A 9 8.13 -3.62 17.80
N SER A 10 8.59 -3.26 18.99
CA SER A 10 9.46 -4.10 19.82
C SER A 10 9.09 -3.97 21.29
N LYS A 11 9.68 -4.82 22.14
CA LYS A 11 9.53 -4.70 23.61
C LYS A 11 10.08 -3.37 24.15
N ALA A 12 11.00 -2.72 23.43
CA ALA A 12 11.60 -1.45 23.83
C ALA A 12 10.77 -0.23 23.40
N GLY A 13 9.73 -0.42 22.58
CA GLY A 13 8.87 0.65 22.06
C GLY A 13 8.48 0.45 20.60
N TYR A 14 7.86 1.49 20.04
CA TYR A 14 7.48 1.55 18.62
C TYR A 14 8.10 2.77 17.95
N GLY A 15 8.37 2.67 16.65
CA GLY A 15 8.96 3.75 15.87
C GLY A 15 8.41 3.76 14.45
N LEU A 16 8.19 4.96 13.90
CA LEU A 16 7.81 5.13 12.50
C LEU A 16 8.98 4.66 11.62
N LEU A 17 8.72 3.67 10.77
CA LEU A 17 9.66 3.22 9.74
C LEU A 17 9.48 4.03 8.47
N GLU A 18 8.23 4.22 8.05
CA GLU A 18 7.92 4.82 6.76
C GLU A 18 6.51 5.41 6.77
N LEU A 19 6.33 6.55 6.12
CA LEU A 19 5.04 7.15 5.82
C LEU A 19 5.01 7.45 4.33
N GLN A 20 4.10 6.80 3.62
CA GLN A 20 3.88 7.05 2.21
C GLN A 20 2.48 7.63 2.04
N GLU A 21 2.40 8.79 1.39
CA GLU A 21 1.15 9.35 0.92
C GLU A 21 0.91 8.93 -0.53
N GLY A 22 -0.36 8.73 -0.90
CA GLY A 22 -0.72 8.38 -2.26
C GLY A 22 -0.38 9.52 -3.23
N GLU A 23 0.43 9.23 -4.25
CA GLU A 23 0.81 10.20 -5.29
C GLU A 23 -0.36 10.60 -6.20
N ARG A 24 -1.40 9.76 -6.28
CA ARG A 24 -2.60 9.96 -7.10
C ARG A 24 -3.87 9.93 -6.25
N GLU A 25 -4.89 10.64 -6.70
CA GLU A 25 -6.16 10.72 -5.98
C GLU A 25 -6.81 9.34 -5.80
N GLY A 26 -6.78 8.85 -4.56
CA GLY A 26 -7.65 7.75 -4.11
C GLY A 26 -6.96 6.43 -3.78
N TYR A 27 -5.65 6.26 -3.98
CA TYR A 27 -4.94 5.08 -3.47
C TYR A 27 -3.46 5.35 -3.15
N VAL A 28 -2.86 4.44 -2.38
CA VAL A 28 -1.44 4.43 -2.01
C VAL A 28 -0.92 2.99 -2.03
N ILE A 29 0.31 2.83 -2.51
CA ILE A 29 1.00 1.54 -2.57
C ILE A 29 2.41 1.76 -2.03
N ILE A 30 2.88 0.84 -1.19
CA ILE A 30 4.24 0.84 -0.64
C ILE A 30 4.81 -0.58 -0.67
N GLU A 31 6.09 -0.69 -1.02
CA GLU A 31 6.84 -1.93 -1.02
C GLU A 31 7.90 -1.90 0.08
N LYS A 32 7.90 -2.89 0.97
CA LYS A 32 8.87 -2.98 2.06
C LYS A 32 9.14 -4.43 2.44
N GLU A 33 10.42 -4.79 2.53
CA GLU A 33 10.88 -6.11 3.02
C GLU A 33 10.18 -7.31 2.35
N GLY A 34 9.93 -7.23 1.03
CA GLY A 34 9.27 -8.28 0.26
C GLY A 34 7.74 -8.32 0.41
N TYR A 35 7.14 -7.33 1.07
CA TYR A 35 5.70 -7.14 1.12
C TYR A 35 5.28 -5.91 0.31
N VAL A 36 4.10 -5.99 -0.28
CA VAL A 36 3.42 -4.89 -0.94
C VAL A 36 2.16 -4.58 -0.15
N PHE A 37 2.04 -3.35 0.31
CA PHE A 37 0.86 -2.85 1.01
C PHE A 37 0.10 -1.94 0.08
N ILE A 38 -1.20 -2.19 -0.07
CA ILE A 38 -2.08 -1.43 -0.94
C ILE A 38 -3.27 -0.93 -0.13
N TYR A 39 -3.60 0.34 -0.28
CA TYR A 39 -4.83 0.91 0.24
C TYR A 39 -5.49 1.78 -0.83
N ALA A 40 -6.77 1.52 -1.09
CA ALA A 40 -7.62 2.37 -1.91
C ALA A 40 -8.73 2.97 -1.03
N ASP A 41 -8.93 4.28 -1.11
CA ASP A 41 -10.03 5.00 -0.45
C ASP A 41 -11.38 4.44 -0.93
N GLU A 42 -12.40 4.41 -0.08
CA GLU A 42 -13.75 3.95 -0.45
C GLU A 42 -14.33 4.71 -1.65
N ARG A 43 -13.93 5.98 -1.81
CA ARG A 43 -14.37 6.84 -2.91
C ARG A 43 -13.61 6.59 -4.20
N TYR A 44 -12.58 5.75 -4.20
CA TYR A 44 -11.81 5.41 -5.39
C TYR A 44 -12.71 4.75 -6.43
N GLN A 45 -12.82 5.38 -7.60
CA GLN A 45 -13.71 4.93 -8.68
C GLN A 45 -13.13 3.77 -9.49
N GLY A 46 -11.81 3.57 -9.43
CA GLY A 46 -11.13 2.47 -10.12
C GLY A 46 -11.44 1.11 -9.49
N LYS A 47 -11.32 0.07 -10.31
CA LYS A 47 -11.37 -1.34 -9.86
C LYS A 47 -9.99 -1.90 -9.59
N THR A 48 -8.98 -1.32 -10.21
CA THR A 48 -7.61 -1.79 -10.13
C THR A 48 -6.66 -0.64 -9.86
N VAL A 49 -5.56 -0.93 -9.18
CA VAL A 49 -4.44 -0.01 -8.97
C VAL A 49 -3.18 -0.63 -9.55
N SER A 50 -2.31 0.22 -10.12
CA SER A 50 -1.07 -0.23 -10.74
C SER A 50 0.11 0.53 -10.14
N ALA A 51 1.19 -0.20 -9.84
CA ALA A 51 2.43 0.38 -9.35
C ALA A 51 3.64 -0.25 -10.04
N ASN A 52 4.65 0.58 -10.26
CA ASN A 52 5.99 0.13 -10.62
C ASN A 52 6.74 -0.18 -9.32
N LEU A 53 6.84 -1.47 -9.02
CA LEU A 53 7.58 -1.96 -7.86
C LEU A 53 9.06 -2.13 -8.24
N GLY A 54 9.96 -2.18 -7.26
CA GLY A 54 11.43 -2.02 -7.41
C GLY A 54 12.11 -2.98 -8.40
N ASN A 55 11.39 -3.97 -8.90
CA ASN A 55 11.83 -4.95 -9.90
C ASN A 55 11.52 -4.50 -11.34
N SER A 56 11.12 -3.24 -11.56
CA SER A 56 10.65 -2.70 -12.86
C SER A 56 9.47 -3.45 -13.46
N LYS A 57 8.74 -4.22 -12.65
CA LYS A 57 7.55 -4.95 -13.05
C LYS A 57 6.34 -4.15 -12.63
N GLU A 58 5.55 -3.72 -13.60
CA GLU A 58 4.24 -3.15 -13.33
C GLU A 58 3.34 -4.25 -12.78
N MET A 59 2.83 -4.07 -11.57
CA MET A 59 1.87 -4.97 -10.95
C MET A 59 0.52 -4.28 -10.87
N THR A 60 -0.54 -5.01 -11.22
CA THR A 60 -1.92 -4.55 -11.15
C THR A 60 -2.67 -5.36 -10.11
N PHE A 61 -3.32 -4.67 -9.17
CA PHE A 61 -4.07 -5.27 -8.07
C PHE A 61 -5.55 -4.94 -8.22
N ASN A 62 -6.43 -5.94 -8.04
CA ASN A 62 -7.88 -5.71 -7.99
C ASN A 62 -8.27 -5.27 -6.58
N VAL A 63 -8.82 -4.07 -6.47
CA VAL A 63 -9.24 -3.45 -5.20
C VAL A 63 -10.76 -3.30 -5.09
N ASP A 64 -11.52 -3.75 -6.09
CA ASP A 64 -12.96 -3.44 -6.22
C ASP A 64 -13.77 -3.86 -4.99
N GLN A 65 -13.43 -5.01 -4.39
CA GLN A 65 -14.09 -5.56 -3.20
C GLN A 65 -13.39 -5.23 -1.88
N GLN A 66 -12.24 -4.54 -1.90
CA GLN A 66 -11.36 -4.33 -0.74
C GLN A 66 -11.02 -2.85 -0.51
N LYS A 67 -11.83 -1.92 -1.05
CA LYS A 67 -11.69 -0.49 -0.77
C LYS A 67 -11.94 -0.21 0.71
N GLY A 68 -11.25 0.80 1.26
CA GLY A 68 -11.28 1.12 2.68
C GLY A 68 -10.52 0.12 3.57
N GLN A 69 -9.88 -0.89 2.98
CA GLN A 69 -9.12 -1.92 3.71
C GLN A 69 -7.66 -1.93 3.25
N LEU A 70 -6.77 -2.30 4.18
CA LEU A 70 -5.36 -2.53 3.87
C LEU A 70 -5.21 -3.94 3.30
N ILE A 71 -4.68 -4.03 2.08
CA ILE A 71 -4.34 -5.28 1.41
C ILE A 71 -2.83 -5.49 1.57
N ILE A 72 -2.41 -6.71 1.87
CA ILE A 72 -1.01 -7.07 2.07
C ILE A 72 -0.70 -8.28 1.21
N GLU A 73 0.23 -8.13 0.27
CA GLU A 73 0.70 -9.18 -0.62
C GLU A 73 2.17 -9.46 -0.35
N LYS A 74 2.55 -10.74 -0.35
CA LYS A 74 3.95 -11.16 -0.23
C LYS A 74 4.52 -11.41 -1.62
N GLN A 75 5.62 -10.75 -1.97
CA GLN A 75 6.34 -11.08 -3.19
C GLN A 75 7.05 -12.43 -3.04
N GLN A 76 6.82 -13.32 -4.00
CA GLN A 76 7.49 -14.62 -4.11
C GLN A 76 8.82 -14.49 -4.85
#